data_AF-A0A9E1SB99-F1
#
_entry.id   AF-A0A9E1SB99-F1
#
_cell.length_a   1.000
_cell.length_b   1.000
_cell.length_c   1.000
_cell.angle_alpha   90.00
_cell.angle_beta   90.00
_cell.angle_gamma   90.00
#
_symmetry.space_group_name_H-M   'P 1'
#
loop_
_entity.id
_entity.type
_entity.pdbx_description
1 polymer ?
#
loop_
_entity_poly.entity_id
_entity_poly.type
_entity_poly.pdbx_seq_one_letter_code
_entity_poly.pdbx_strand_id
1 'polypeptide(L)' 'MSLKCGIVGLPNVGKSTLFNCLSNAKAQSANFPFCTIEPNIGTISVPDTRLEKLEGL' A
#
# COMPACT_ATOMS: atom_id res chain seq x y z
N MET A 1 0.54 7.86 -16.96
CA MET A 1 1.27 7.93 -15.67
C MET A 1 0.23 7.93 -14.56
N SER A 2 0.16 6.88 -13.74
CA SER A 2 -0.68 6.88 -12.54
C SER A 2 0.04 7.62 -11.41
N LEU A 3 -0.71 8.39 -10.62
CA LEU A 3 -0.19 9.04 -9.41
C LEU A 3 0.23 7.95 -8.41
N LYS A 4 1.41 8.09 -7.80
CA LYS A 4 1.89 7.21 -6.72
C LYS A 4 2.15 8.05 -5.47
N CYS A 5 1.73 7.52 -4.31
CA CYS A 5 1.97 8.15 -3.01
C CYS A 5 2.89 7.25 -2.17
N GLY A 6 3.82 7.85 -1.43
CA GLY A 6 4.74 7.14 -0.53
C GLY A 6 4.39 7.35 0.94
N ILE A 7 4.53 6.31 1.77
CA ILE A 7 4.40 6.39 3.23
C ILE A 7 5.77 6.71 3.83
N VAL A 8 5.90 7.85 4.52
CA VAL A 8 7.15 8.33 5.13
C VAL A 8 7.02 8.46 6.65
N GLY A 9 8.13 8.35 7.38
CA GLY A 9 8.14 8.51 8.84
C GLY A 9 9.34 7.86 9.52
N LEU A 10 9.54 8.16 10.81
CA LEU A 10 10.67 7.70 11.63
C LEU A 10 10.73 6.17 11.76
N PRO A 11 11.90 5.58 12.10
CA PRO A 11 12.00 4.15 12.38
C PRO A 11 10.98 3.68 13.43
N ASN A 12 10.46 2.46 13.29
CA ASN A 12 9.54 1.81 14.24
C ASN A 12 8.18 2.48 14.52
N VAL A 13 7.76 3.49 13.74
CA VAL A 13 6.43 4.14 13.89
C VAL A 13 5.26 3.35 13.29
N GLY A 14 5.46 2.07 12.95
CA GLY A 14 4.40 1.21 12.41
C GLY A 14 4.10 1.38 10.91
N LYS A 15 5.00 1.98 10.12
CA LYS A 15 4.82 2.16 8.66
C LYS A 15 4.50 0.86 7.92
N SER A 16 5.26 -0.20 8.21
CA SER A 16 5.06 -1.52 7.58
C SER A 16 3.75 -2.16 8.02
N THR A 17 3.32 -1.92 9.27
CA THR A 17 2.02 -2.36 9.78
C THR A 17 0.88 -1.69 9.02
N LEU A 18 0.93 -0.36 8.87
CA LEU A 18 -0.07 0.38 8.11
C LEU A 18 -0.09 -0.04 6.65
N PHE A 19 1.07 -0.22 6.03
CA PHE A 19 1.17 -0.72 4.66
C PHE A 19 0.53 -2.11 4.51
N ASN A 20 0.79 -3.05 5.44
CA ASN A 20 0.21 -4.39 5.42
C ASN A 20 -1.30 -4.40 5.70
N CYS A 21 -1.82 -3.43 6.46
CA CYS A 21 -3.27 -3.30 6.67
C CYS A 21 -3.98 -2.73 5.44
N LEU A 22 -3.38 -1.73 4.78
CA LEU A 22 -3.96 -1.09 3.59
C LEU A 22 -3.74 -1.90 2.32
N SER A 23 -2.64 -2.64 2.26
CA SER A 23 -2.28 -3.48 1.13
C SER A 23 -2.45 -4.93 1.51
N ASN A 24 -3.31 -5.65 0.79
CA ASN A 24 -3.32 -7.12 0.82
C ASN A 24 -1.99 -7.73 0.34
N ALA A 25 -1.03 -6.92 -0.12
CA ALA A 25 0.34 -7.34 -0.39
C ALA A 25 1.09 -7.50 0.93
N LYS A 26 1.44 -8.75 1.27
CA LYS A 26 2.34 -9.06 2.38
C LYS A 26 3.69 -8.38 2.11
N ALA A 27 3.99 -7.26 2.78
CA ALA A 27 5.32 -6.69 2.74
C ALA A 27 6.30 -7.74 3.26
N GLN A 28 7.14 -8.26 2.38
CA GLN A 28 8.16 -9.21 2.77
C GLN A 28 9.27 -8.45 3.50
N SER A 29 9.44 -8.75 4.80
CA SER A 29 10.61 -8.30 5.56
C SER A 29 11.80 -9.18 5.18
N ALA A 30 12.40 -8.96 4.02
CA ALA A 30 13.61 -9.65 3.62
C ALA A 30 14.83 -8.96 4.26
N ASN A 31 15.46 -9.63 5.23
CA ASN A 31 16.63 -9.16 5.98
C ASN A 31 17.94 -9.46 5.22
N PHE A 32 18.09 -8.99 3.97
CA PHE A 32 19.34 -9.21 3.22
C PHE A 32 20.04 -7.88 2.89
N PRO A 33 21.21 -7.61 3.49
CA PRO A 33 22.01 -6.46 3.10
C PRO A 33 22.51 -6.67 1.66
N PHE A 34 22.50 -5.61 0.84
CA PHE A 34 22.99 -5.52 -0.55
C PHE A 34 22.06 -5.92 -1.71
N CYS A 35 20.81 -6.32 -1.49
CA CYS A 35 19.83 -6.39 -2.58
C CYS A 35 19.12 -5.04 -2.77
N THR A 36 18.90 -4.61 -4.01
CA THR A 36 17.98 -3.53 -4.33
C THR A 36 16.61 -3.92 -3.78
N ILE A 37 16.21 -3.32 -2.66
CA ILE A 37 14.90 -3.59 -2.06
C ILE A 37 13.86 -2.99 -3.01
N GLU A 38 13.19 -3.84 -3.78
CA GLU A 38 12.02 -3.39 -4.53
C GLU A 38 11.05 -2.75 -3.52
N PRO A 39 10.62 -1.49 -3.76
CA PRO A 39 9.72 -0.84 -2.84
C PRO A 39 8.42 -1.65 -2.77
N ASN A 40 7.88 -1.86 -1.57
CA ASN A 40 6.58 -2.48 -1.44
C ASN A 40 5.54 -1.56 -2.10
N ILE A 41 4.98 -2.00 -3.23
CA ILE A 41 3.94 -1.27 -3.97
C ILE A 41 2.62 -1.98 -3.70
N GLY A 42 1.66 -1.22 -3.18
CA GLY A 42 0.31 -1.68 -2.92
C GLY A 42 -0.72 -0.80 -3.63
N THR A 43 -1.79 -1.40 -4.12
CA THR A 43 -2.97 -0.69 -4.62
C THR A 43 -4.14 -0.96 -3.69
N ILE A 44 -4.90 0.08 -3.36
CA ILE A 44 -6.14 -0.01 -2.58
C ILE A 44 -7.27 0.64 -3.36
N SER A 45 -8.44 0.02 -3.34
CA SER A 45 -9.66 0.59 -3.91
C SER A 45 -10.12 1.76 -3.03
N VAL A 46 -10.41 2.90 -3.65
CA VAL A 46 -11.03 4.03 -2.96
C VAL A 46 -12.52 3.72 -2.79
N PRO A 47 -13.07 3.68 -1.57
CA PRO A 47 -14.50 3.45 -1.36
C PRO A 47 -15.30 4.63 -1.95
N ASP A 48 -16.25 4.32 -2.82
CA ASP A 48 -17.11 5.32 -3.48
C ASP A 48 -18.54 4.78 -3.64
N THR A 49 -19.45 5.25 -2.79
CA THR A 49 -20.87 4.85 -2.80
C THR A 49 -21.61 5.27 -4.07
N ARG A 50 -21.05 6.19 -4.87
CA ARG A 50 -21.65 6.60 -6.15
C ARG A 50 -21.54 5.48 -7.19
N LEU A 51 -20.53 4.62 -7.10
CA LEU A 51 -20.36 3.48 -8.00
C LEU A 51 -21.48 2.46 -7.79
N GLU A 52 -21.87 2.18 -6.54
CA GLU A 52 -22.98 1.29 -6.21
C GLU A 52 -24.30 1.78 -6.81
N LYS A 53 -24.53 3.10 -6.77
CA LYS A 53 -25.72 3.72 -7.37
C LYS A 53 -25.74 3.62 -8.90
N LEU A 54 -24.57 3.66 -9.55
CA LEU A 54 -24.45 3.50 -11.00
C LEU A 54 -24.56 2.04 -11.44
N GLU A 55 -24.12 1.10 -10.61
CA GLU A 55 -24.25 -0.35 -10.87
C GLU A 55 -25.71 -0.83 -10.76
N GLY A 56 -26.52 -0.18 -9.91
CA GLY A 56 -27.95 -0.48 -9.76
C GLY A 56 -28.88 0.12 -10.81
N LEU A 57 -28.35 0.85 -11.81
CA LEU A 57 -29.08 1.35 -12.99
C LEU A 57 -28.99 0.34 -14.14
#